data_AF-A0A2A4V6D5-F1
#
_entry.id   AF-A0A2A4V6D5-F1
#
_cell.length_a   1.000
_cell.length_b   1.000
_cell.length_c   1.000
_cell.angle_alpha   90.00
_cell.angle_beta   90.00
_cell.angle_gamma   90.00
#
_symmetry.space_group_name_H-M   'P 1'
#
loop_
_entity.id
_entity.type
_entity.pdbx_description
1 polymer ?
#
loop_
_entity_poly.entity_id
_entity_poly.type
_entity_poly.pdbx_seq_one_letter_code
_entity_poly.pdbx_strand_id
1 'polypeptide(L)'
;MHITSAHHAPTAAPVPKETIQAKAVNAADDINAKHDIRNRAPQETAPVKSIQSIENIMAKYNVASITPREIDALAEELQQSGHTDLKGLLMMTAQGESFQSHIARTAGTNHHFDPTKPVDLLSMAKGRLETARDSGETTKVQESYISFLTDLDVHYKASIISPASSTMSYEMIMGLTAE
;
A
#
# COMPACT_ATOMS: atom_id res chain seq x y z
N MET A 1 44.66 22.32 -51.85
CA MET A 1 43.37 22.91 -51.45
C MET A 1 43.28 22.83 -49.93
N HIS A 2 43.31 23.98 -49.26
CA HIS A 2 43.10 24.08 -47.81
C HIS A 2 41.60 24.03 -47.49
N ILE A 3 41.21 23.34 -46.42
CA ILE A 3 40.55 23.96 -45.26
C ILE A 3 40.67 23.04 -44.03
N THR A 4 41.18 23.65 -42.96
CA THR A 4 41.22 23.21 -41.56
C THR A 4 39.80 23.08 -41.00
N SER A 5 39.53 22.03 -40.21
CA SER A 5 38.48 22.11 -39.19
C SER A 5 38.92 21.38 -37.93
N ALA A 6 38.79 22.09 -36.82
CA ALA A 6 39.32 21.78 -35.52
C ALA A 6 38.26 21.15 -34.61
N HIS A 7 38.77 20.47 -33.58
CA HIS A 7 38.29 20.53 -32.19
C HIS A 7 36.98 19.85 -31.74
N HIS A 8 37.20 19.04 -30.69
CA HIS A 8 36.49 18.95 -29.41
C HIS A 8 35.36 17.93 -29.21
N ALA A 9 35.63 17.08 -28.21
CA ALA A 9 34.69 16.28 -27.43
C ALA A 9 33.64 17.16 -26.73
N PRO A 10 32.40 16.66 -26.50
CA PRO A 10 31.47 17.31 -25.59
C PRO A 10 31.82 16.97 -24.14
N THR A 11 32.57 17.89 -23.54
CA THR A 11 32.74 18.11 -22.11
C THR A 11 31.39 18.28 -21.40
N ALA A 12 31.31 17.71 -20.20
CA ALA A 12 30.25 17.91 -19.22
C ALA A 12 29.95 19.39 -18.98
N ALA A 13 28.68 19.78 -19.13
CA ALA A 13 28.20 21.09 -18.72
C ALA A 13 27.98 21.08 -17.18
N PRO A 14 28.60 22.01 -16.42
CA PRO A 14 28.35 22.15 -15.00
C PRO A 14 27.03 22.89 -14.75
N VAL A 15 26.12 22.27 -14.00
CA VAL A 15 24.94 22.93 -13.42
C VAL A 15 25.37 23.88 -12.29
N PRO A 16 24.82 25.11 -12.23
CA PRO A 16 25.15 26.08 -11.19
C PRO A 16 24.61 25.65 -9.81
N LYS A 17 25.43 25.88 -8.79
CA LYS A 17 25.17 25.61 -7.38
C LYS A 17 24.21 26.68 -6.82
N GLU A 18 22.98 26.31 -6.50
CA GLU A 18 22.09 27.15 -5.69
C GLU A 18 22.18 26.70 -4.22
N THR A 19 22.93 27.49 -3.44
CA THR A 19 23.10 27.34 -1.99
C THR A 19 21.85 27.86 -1.29
N ILE A 20 21.06 26.96 -0.68
CA ILE A 20 20.01 27.38 0.25
C ILE A 20 20.70 27.82 1.56
N GLN A 21 20.74 29.12 1.76
CA GLN A 21 21.26 29.77 2.95
C GLN A 21 20.20 29.76 4.06
N ALA A 22 20.44 28.98 5.11
CA ALA A 22 19.65 29.00 6.34
C ALA A 22 19.80 30.38 7.02
N LYS A 23 18.72 31.16 7.05
CA LYS A 23 18.65 32.42 7.80
C LYS A 23 18.07 32.15 9.19
N ALA A 24 18.96 31.99 10.16
CA ALA A 24 18.63 32.12 11.57
C ALA A 24 18.30 33.59 11.88
N VAL A 25 17.19 33.82 12.57
CA VAL A 25 16.97 35.04 13.35
C VAL A 25 16.47 34.62 14.74
N ASN A 26 17.36 34.75 15.72
CA ASN A 26 17.03 34.78 17.14
C ASN A 26 16.89 36.25 17.56
N ALA A 27 15.80 36.57 18.26
CA ALA A 27 15.64 37.69 19.20
C ALA A 27 14.19 37.63 19.71
N ALA A 28 13.83 37.76 20.98
CA ALA A 28 14.50 37.89 22.28
C ALA A 28 13.42 37.46 23.31
N ASP A 29 13.74 36.63 24.28
CA ASP A 29 13.89 37.00 25.70
C ASP A 29 12.82 37.99 26.24
N ASP A 30 11.91 37.51 27.09
CA ASP A 30 11.83 37.89 28.51
C ASP A 30 10.40 37.76 29.13
N ILE A 31 10.40 37.28 30.38
CA ILE A 31 9.42 37.38 31.50
C ILE A 31 7.94 36.93 31.40
N ASN A 32 7.71 35.74 31.97
CA ASN A 32 6.83 35.44 33.11
C ASN A 32 5.82 36.54 33.55
N ALA A 33 4.52 36.32 33.29
CA ALA A 33 3.44 36.86 34.09
C ALA A 33 2.30 35.83 34.22
N LYS A 34 1.88 35.65 35.47
CA LYS A 34 0.86 34.74 36.03
C LYS A 34 -0.52 34.80 35.34
N HIS A 35 -1.36 33.82 35.70
CA HIS A 35 -2.77 33.55 35.33
C HIS A 35 -2.90 32.66 34.08
N ASP A 36 -3.64 31.56 34.03
CA ASP A 36 -4.80 31.12 34.80
C ASP A 36 -4.88 29.59 34.59
N ILE A 37 -4.89 28.80 35.66
CA ILE A 37 -5.34 27.41 35.59
C ILE A 37 -6.86 27.48 35.38
N ARG A 38 -7.31 27.50 34.12
CA ARG A 38 -8.71 27.26 33.79
C ARG A 38 -8.83 26.28 32.63
N ASN A 39 -9.12 25.05 33.03
CA ASN A 39 -10.14 24.21 32.43
C ASN A 39 -10.01 23.96 30.92
N ARG A 40 -8.95 23.23 30.52
CA ARG A 40 -8.97 22.54 29.23
C ARG A 40 -9.83 21.29 29.42
N ALA A 41 -11.03 21.30 28.83
CA ALA A 41 -11.87 20.11 28.69
C ALA A 41 -11.02 18.92 28.22
N PRO A 42 -11.33 17.67 28.64
CA PRO A 42 -10.68 16.50 28.07
C PRO A 42 -10.82 16.60 26.56
N GLN A 43 -9.71 16.80 25.85
CA GLN A 43 -9.76 16.66 24.40
C GLN A 43 -10.12 15.21 24.16
N GLU A 44 -11.35 15.04 23.71
CA GLU A 44 -11.91 13.87 23.07
C GLU A 44 -10.78 13.17 22.33
N THR A 45 -10.34 12.05 22.90
CA THR A 45 -9.33 11.20 22.31
C THR A 45 -9.84 10.89 20.91
N ALA A 46 -9.19 11.46 19.88
CA ALA A 46 -9.38 11.01 18.51
C ALA A 46 -9.37 9.48 18.55
N PRO A 47 -10.34 8.80 17.92
CA PRO A 47 -10.44 7.35 18.02
C PRO A 47 -9.10 6.78 17.59
N VAL A 48 -8.40 6.16 18.53
CA VAL A 48 -7.21 5.37 18.24
C VAL A 48 -7.72 4.31 17.26
N LYS A 49 -7.45 4.50 15.95
CA LYS A 49 -7.82 3.55 14.90
C LYS A 49 -7.26 2.23 15.38
N SER A 50 -8.13 1.34 15.87
CA SER A 50 -7.70 0.07 16.45
C SER A 50 -6.83 -0.59 15.41
N ILE A 51 -5.56 -0.84 15.75
CA ILE A 51 -4.63 -1.51 14.84
C ILE A 51 -5.25 -2.88 14.59
N GLN A 52 -5.92 -3.02 13.45
CA GLN A 52 -6.45 -4.29 13.05
C GLN A 52 -5.25 -5.19 12.76
N SER A 53 -5.26 -6.40 13.32
CA SER A 53 -4.24 -7.38 13.01
C SER A 53 -4.18 -7.59 11.50
N ILE A 54 -2.97 -7.75 10.97
CA ILE A 54 -2.70 -7.93 9.55
C ILE A 54 -3.54 -9.09 8.98
N GLU A 55 -3.65 -10.18 9.74
CA GLU A 55 -4.47 -11.33 9.38
C GLU A 55 -5.95 -10.97 9.16
N ASN A 56 -6.51 -10.07 9.99
CA ASN A 56 -7.87 -9.59 9.82
C ASN A 56 -8.04 -8.69 8.60
N ILE A 57 -6.99 -7.97 8.19
CA ILE A 57 -7.00 -7.17 6.96
C ILE A 57 -6.98 -8.12 5.76
N MET A 58 -6.02 -9.05 5.72
CA MET A 58 -5.87 -10.03 4.64
C MET A 58 -7.11 -10.92 4.47
N ALA A 59 -7.75 -11.28 5.58
CA ALA A 59 -8.97 -12.10 5.61
C ALA A 59 -10.17 -11.51 4.86
N LYS A 60 -10.19 -10.19 4.57
CA LYS A 60 -11.31 -9.51 3.92
C LYS A 60 -11.25 -9.56 2.40
N TYR A 61 -10.06 -9.69 1.82
CA TYR A 61 -9.84 -9.41 0.40
C TYR A 61 -9.43 -10.66 -0.36
N ASN A 62 -10.20 -11.00 -1.39
CA ASN A 62 -9.88 -12.09 -2.31
C ASN A 62 -9.00 -11.61 -3.46
N VAL A 63 -7.68 -11.77 -3.38
CA VAL A 63 -6.74 -11.30 -4.42
C VAL A 63 -6.89 -11.99 -5.79
N ALA A 64 -7.60 -13.12 -5.86
CA ALA A 64 -7.96 -13.78 -7.12
C ALA A 64 -9.22 -13.20 -7.78
N SER A 65 -9.96 -12.33 -7.07
CA SER A 65 -11.14 -11.62 -7.58
C SER A 65 -11.31 -10.30 -6.82
N ILE A 66 -10.37 -9.39 -7.03
CA ILE A 66 -10.32 -8.08 -6.35
C ILE A 66 -10.51 -6.95 -7.35
N THR A 67 -11.26 -5.92 -7.00
CA THR A 67 -11.40 -4.73 -7.84
C THR A 67 -10.22 -3.76 -7.64
N PRO A 68 -9.86 -2.94 -8.65
CA PRO A 68 -8.85 -1.89 -8.47
C PRO A 68 -9.10 -0.94 -7.29
N ARG A 69 -10.36 -0.70 -6.94
CA ARG A 69 -10.74 0.06 -5.75
C ARG A 69 -10.36 -0.66 -4.45
N GLU A 70 -10.67 -1.95 -4.37
CA GLU A 70 -10.32 -2.78 -3.21
C GLU A 70 -8.81 -2.97 -3.06
N ILE A 71 -8.06 -2.95 -4.16
CA ILE A 71 -6.59 -2.97 -4.15
C ILE A 71 -6.05 -1.75 -3.38
N ASP A 72 -6.58 -0.56 -3.66
CA ASP A 72 -6.16 0.68 -2.97
C ASP A 72 -6.52 0.62 -1.48
N ALA A 73 -7.71 0.11 -1.13
CA ALA A 73 -8.14 -0.05 0.25
C ALA A 73 -7.26 -1.05 1.02
N LEU A 74 -7.00 -2.22 0.43
CA LEU A 74 -6.11 -3.22 0.99
C LEU A 74 -4.70 -2.66 1.19
N ALA A 75 -4.18 -1.91 0.22
CA ALA A 75 -2.86 -1.31 0.34
C ALA A 75 -2.78 -0.28 1.49
N GLU A 76 -3.82 0.54 1.66
CA GLU A 76 -3.89 1.51 2.76
C GLU A 76 -3.92 0.80 4.11
N GLU A 77 -4.75 -0.23 4.26
CA GLU A 77 -4.85 -1.00 5.51
C GLU A 77 -3.54 -1.73 5.83
N LEU A 78 -2.91 -2.37 4.84
CA LEU A 78 -1.61 -3.01 5.01
C LEU A 78 -0.51 -2.00 5.38
N GLN A 79 -0.48 -0.83 4.74
CA GLN A 79 0.49 0.21 5.08
C GLN A 79 0.34 0.70 6.53
N GLN A 80 -0.90 0.88 6.99
CA GLN A 80 -1.20 1.32 8.35
C GLN A 80 -0.83 0.28 9.42
N SER A 81 -0.72 -1.01 9.04
CA SER A 81 -0.32 -2.09 9.94
C SER A 81 1.19 -2.11 10.25
N GLY A 82 2.01 -1.38 9.47
CA GLY A 82 3.44 -1.20 9.72
C GLY A 82 4.35 -2.40 9.39
N HIS A 83 3.81 -3.57 9.05
CA HIS A 83 4.58 -4.77 8.71
C HIS A 83 4.10 -5.38 7.40
N THR A 84 4.55 -4.84 6.27
CA THR A 84 4.20 -5.40 4.95
C THR A 84 5.42 -5.36 4.01
N ASP A 85 5.56 -6.38 3.17
CA ASP A 85 6.56 -6.41 2.10
C ASP A 85 6.37 -5.21 1.16
N LEU A 86 7.26 -4.21 1.27
CA LEU A 86 7.13 -2.95 0.55
C LEU A 86 7.12 -3.14 -0.97
N LYS A 87 7.87 -4.12 -1.47
CA LYS A 87 7.98 -4.40 -2.90
C LYS A 87 6.68 -4.99 -3.45
N GLY A 88 6.11 -5.97 -2.76
CA GLY A 88 4.80 -6.56 -3.08
C GLY A 88 3.70 -5.52 -3.02
N LEU A 89 3.70 -4.68 -1.97
CA LEU A 89 2.75 -3.57 -1.82
C LEU A 89 2.84 -2.57 -2.98
N LEU A 90 4.05 -2.20 -3.40
CA LEU A 90 4.25 -1.29 -4.53
C LEU A 90 3.76 -1.90 -5.86
N MET A 91 4.06 -3.19 -6.10
CA MET A 91 3.59 -3.87 -7.31
C MET A 91 2.07 -4.02 -7.34
N MET A 92 1.47 -4.26 -6.18
CA MET A 92 0.02 -4.36 -6.01
C MET A 92 -0.68 -3.01 -6.21
N THR A 93 -0.20 -1.94 -5.58
CA THR A 93 -0.74 -0.57 -5.74
C THR A 93 -0.67 -0.07 -7.18
N ALA A 94 0.31 -0.50 -7.97
CA ALA A 94 0.35 -0.21 -9.40
C ALA A 94 -0.83 -0.83 -10.20
N GLN A 95 -1.58 -1.78 -9.62
CA GLN A 95 -2.81 -2.33 -10.20
C GLN A 95 -4.08 -1.66 -9.63
N GLY A 96 -3.95 -0.74 -8.67
CA GLY A 96 -5.06 -0.06 -8.01
C GLY A 96 -5.71 1.05 -8.84
N GLU A 97 -6.90 1.48 -8.43
CA GLU A 97 -7.71 2.52 -9.08
C GLU A 97 -6.93 3.82 -9.24
N SER A 98 -6.26 4.26 -8.17
CA SER A 98 -5.54 5.53 -8.14
C SER A 98 -4.41 5.59 -9.17
N PHE A 99 -3.63 4.51 -9.27
CA PHE A 99 -2.53 4.43 -10.23
C PHE A 99 -3.04 4.27 -11.66
N GLN A 100 -3.96 3.34 -11.89
CA GLN A 100 -4.48 3.05 -13.24
C GLN A 100 -5.26 4.23 -13.81
N SER A 101 -6.04 4.94 -13.00
CA SER A 101 -6.73 6.17 -13.40
C SER A 101 -5.76 7.29 -13.76
N HIS A 102 -4.65 7.41 -13.03
CA HIS A 102 -3.60 8.37 -13.34
C HIS A 102 -2.93 8.06 -14.68
N ILE A 103 -2.62 6.78 -14.94
CA ILE A 103 -2.03 6.35 -16.21
C ILE A 103 -3.01 6.55 -17.37
N ALA A 104 -4.29 6.18 -17.22
CA ALA A 104 -5.29 6.40 -18.27
C ALA A 104 -5.42 7.88 -18.64
N ARG A 105 -5.39 8.77 -17.64
CA ARG A 105 -5.43 10.22 -17.84
C ARG A 105 -4.17 10.78 -18.52
N THR A 106 -2.99 10.26 -18.17
CA THR A 106 -1.70 10.83 -18.62
C THR A 106 -1.22 10.24 -19.94
N ALA A 107 -1.42 8.94 -20.16
CA ALA A 107 -1.00 8.24 -21.37
C ALA A 107 -1.92 8.52 -22.57
N GLY A 108 -3.03 9.25 -22.37
CA GLY A 108 -4.00 9.55 -23.42
C GLY A 108 -4.62 8.30 -24.04
N THR A 109 -4.62 7.19 -23.31
CA THR A 109 -5.20 5.94 -23.78
C THR A 109 -6.72 6.10 -23.70
N ASN A 110 -7.41 5.97 -24.84
CA ASN A 110 -8.87 5.84 -24.90
C ASN A 110 -9.38 4.51 -24.28
N HIS A 111 -8.57 3.87 -23.44
CA HIS A 111 -9.01 2.75 -22.64
C HIS A 111 -9.85 3.28 -21.49
N HIS A 112 -11.14 2.98 -21.57
CA HIS A 112 -12.08 3.24 -20.50
C HIS A 112 -11.71 2.32 -19.33
N PHE A 113 -10.92 2.84 -18.40
CA PHE A 113 -10.57 2.15 -17.17
C PHE A 113 -11.83 2.03 -16.29
N ASP A 114 -12.16 0.81 -15.90
CA ASP A 114 -13.29 0.52 -15.02
C ASP A 114 -12.76 0.02 -13.66
N PRO A 115 -12.84 0.84 -12.59
CA PRO A 115 -12.35 0.47 -11.26
C PRO A 115 -13.23 -0.56 -10.56
N THR A 116 -14.40 -0.90 -11.11
CA THR A 116 -15.34 -1.86 -10.52
C THR A 116 -15.18 -3.26 -11.09
N LYS A 117 -14.40 -3.42 -12.16
CA LYS A 117 -14.16 -4.71 -12.79
C LYS A 117 -13.15 -5.52 -11.95
N PRO A 118 -13.53 -6.69 -11.43
CA PRO A 118 -12.59 -7.52 -10.67
C PRO A 118 -11.49 -8.07 -11.58
N VAL A 119 -10.30 -8.21 -10.99
CA VAL A 119 -9.11 -8.79 -11.61
C VAL A 119 -8.54 -9.89 -10.73
N ASP A 120 -7.87 -10.85 -11.37
CA ASP A 120 -7.12 -11.92 -10.70
C ASP A 120 -5.63 -11.57 -10.69
N LEU A 121 -5.17 -11.01 -9.57
CA LEU A 121 -3.78 -10.57 -9.43
C LEU A 121 -2.81 -11.76 -9.47
N LEU A 122 -3.21 -12.92 -8.96
CA LEU A 122 -2.36 -14.11 -8.89
C LEU A 122 -2.16 -14.71 -10.29
N SER A 123 -3.23 -14.82 -11.06
CA SER A 123 -3.18 -15.30 -12.45
C SER A 123 -2.42 -14.32 -13.34
N MET A 124 -2.65 -13.01 -13.20
CA MET A 124 -1.83 -11.99 -13.88
C MET A 124 -0.36 -12.11 -13.52
N ALA A 125 -0.05 -12.35 -12.25
CA ALA A 125 1.33 -12.48 -11.80
C ALA A 125 2.01 -13.76 -12.35
N LYS A 126 1.29 -14.88 -12.39
CA LYS A 126 1.78 -16.13 -13.00
C LYS A 126 1.99 -15.97 -14.51
N GLY A 127 1.10 -15.30 -15.21
CA GLY A 127 1.27 -15.00 -16.65
C GLY A 127 2.53 -14.19 -16.93
N ARG A 128 2.79 -13.14 -16.14
CA ARG A 128 4.04 -12.35 -16.26
C ARG A 128 5.29 -13.19 -15.97
N LEU A 129 5.21 -14.15 -15.05
CA LEU A 129 6.33 -15.05 -14.73
C LEU A 129 6.62 -15.98 -15.90
N GLU A 130 5.58 -16.53 -16.53
CA GLU A 130 5.70 -17.39 -17.70
C GLU A 130 6.36 -16.61 -18.85
N THR A 131 5.85 -15.42 -19.17
CA THR A 131 6.46 -14.57 -20.21
C THR A 131 7.93 -14.23 -19.92
N ALA A 132 8.28 -13.93 -18.66
CA ALA A 132 9.66 -13.66 -18.27
C ALA A 132 10.56 -14.90 -18.46
N ARG A 133 10.05 -16.10 -18.15
CA ARG A 133 10.77 -17.36 -18.38
C ARG A 133 10.98 -17.62 -19.86
N ASP A 134 9.95 -17.44 -20.67
CA ASP A 134 10.03 -17.64 -22.12
C ASP A 134 11.00 -16.65 -22.79
N SER A 135 11.09 -15.44 -22.25
CA SER A 135 11.96 -14.38 -22.76
C SER A 135 13.40 -14.44 -22.21
N GLY A 136 13.70 -15.37 -21.31
CA GLY A 136 15.02 -15.49 -20.66
C GLY A 136 15.32 -14.34 -19.68
N GLU A 137 14.30 -13.63 -19.21
CA GLU A 137 14.42 -12.53 -18.26
C GLU A 137 14.51 -13.03 -16.81
N THR A 138 14.94 -12.16 -15.90
CA THR A 138 15.02 -12.50 -14.47
C THR A 138 13.64 -12.66 -13.85
N THR A 139 13.37 -13.83 -13.26
CA THR A 139 12.06 -14.17 -12.67
C THR A 139 11.89 -13.75 -11.22
N LYS A 140 12.98 -13.45 -10.51
CA LYS A 140 13.00 -13.25 -9.05
C LYS A 140 11.98 -12.22 -8.55
N VAL A 141 11.79 -11.13 -9.29
CA VAL A 141 10.81 -10.08 -8.93
C VAL A 141 9.40 -10.64 -8.94
N GLN A 142 9.08 -11.40 -9.97
CA GLN A 142 7.75 -11.94 -10.17
C GLN A 142 7.45 -13.09 -9.21
N GLU A 143 8.46 -13.90 -8.88
CA GLU A 143 8.35 -14.96 -7.89
C GLU A 143 8.10 -14.39 -6.48
N SER A 144 8.80 -13.32 -6.09
CA SER A 144 8.52 -12.63 -4.83
C SER A 144 7.10 -12.07 -4.78
N TYR A 145 6.62 -11.49 -5.88
CA TYR A 145 5.26 -10.96 -5.96
C TYR A 145 4.19 -12.05 -5.87
N ILE A 146 4.41 -13.19 -6.52
CA ILE A 146 3.52 -14.36 -6.40
C ILE A 146 3.50 -14.87 -4.96
N SER A 147 4.66 -14.94 -4.29
CA SER A 147 4.74 -15.34 -2.89
C SER A 147 3.92 -14.39 -2.00
N PHE A 148 4.06 -13.08 -2.20
CA PHE A 148 3.28 -12.07 -1.49
C PHE A 148 1.76 -12.25 -1.71
N LEU A 149 1.31 -12.41 -2.96
CA LEU A 149 -0.12 -12.60 -3.25
C LEU A 149 -0.65 -13.94 -2.72
N THR A 150 0.18 -14.98 -2.70
CA THR A 150 -0.19 -16.30 -2.19
C THR A 150 -0.43 -16.24 -0.68
N ASP A 151 0.40 -15.51 0.06
CA ASP A 151 0.23 -15.27 1.49
C ASP A 151 -1.13 -14.61 1.78
N LEU A 152 -1.47 -13.54 1.05
CA LEU A 152 -2.78 -12.89 1.13
C LEU A 152 -3.95 -13.86 0.85
N ASP A 153 -3.84 -14.67 -0.21
CA ASP A 153 -4.86 -15.64 -0.60
C ASP A 153 -5.03 -16.75 0.45
N VAL A 154 -3.95 -17.21 1.08
CA VAL A 154 -3.99 -18.21 2.17
C VAL A 154 -4.74 -17.65 3.38
N HIS A 155 -4.44 -16.42 3.79
CA HIS A 155 -5.15 -15.77 4.90
C HIS A 155 -6.64 -15.55 4.60
N TYR A 156 -6.99 -15.14 3.37
CA TYR A 156 -8.38 -15.07 2.92
C TYR A 156 -9.07 -16.45 2.93
N LYS A 157 -8.42 -17.50 2.42
CA LYS A 157 -8.99 -18.85 2.43
C LYS A 157 -9.17 -19.41 3.84
N ALA A 158 -8.24 -19.11 4.75
CA ALA A 158 -8.37 -19.50 6.15
C ALA A 158 -9.59 -18.83 6.83
N SER A 159 -9.88 -17.58 6.49
CA SER A 159 -11.03 -16.85 7.08
C SER A 159 -12.39 -17.40 6.62
N ILE A 160 -12.51 -17.83 5.35
CA ILE A 160 -13.76 -18.38 4.81
C ILE A 160 -14.01 -19.84 5.22
N ILE A 161 -12.97 -20.62 5.53
CA ILE A 161 -13.09 -22.04 5.94
C ILE A 161 -13.29 -22.16 7.47
N SER A 162 -12.92 -21.16 8.26
CA SER A 162 -12.95 -21.21 9.74
C SER A 162 -13.98 -20.29 10.44
N PRO A 163 -15.26 -20.15 10.02
CA PRO A 163 -16.24 -19.40 10.80
C PRO A 163 -16.84 -20.16 12.01
N ALA A 164 -16.45 -21.43 12.26
CA ALA A 164 -17.15 -22.29 13.22
C ALA A 164 -16.26 -22.80 14.37
N SER A 165 -16.04 -21.99 15.41
CA SER A 165 -15.68 -22.50 16.75
C SER A 165 -15.97 -21.57 17.95
N SER A 166 -16.84 -20.55 17.84
CA SER A 166 -17.07 -19.65 18.99
C SER A 166 -18.52 -19.35 19.38
N THR A 167 -19.52 -20.08 18.89
CA THR A 167 -20.92 -19.84 19.30
C THR A 167 -21.77 -21.10 19.44
N MET A 168 -21.33 -22.11 20.20
CA MET A 168 -22.27 -23.17 20.63
C MET A 168 -21.89 -23.91 21.92
N SER A 169 -21.30 -23.23 22.90
CA SER A 169 -20.99 -23.83 24.21
C SER A 169 -21.45 -22.95 25.36
N TYR A 170 -22.69 -22.45 25.38
CA TYR A 170 -23.26 -21.84 26.60
C TYR A 170 -24.79 -21.96 26.78
N GLU A 171 -25.50 -22.74 25.96
CA GLU A 171 -26.96 -22.97 26.16
C GLU A 171 -27.37 -24.44 25.99
N MET A 172 -26.73 -25.37 26.70
CA MET A 172 -27.36 -26.69 26.93
C MET A 172 -26.89 -27.40 28.22
N ILE A 173 -26.51 -26.62 29.23
CA ILE A 173 -26.37 -27.10 30.61
C ILE A 173 -27.25 -26.23 31.51
N MET A 174 -28.56 -26.25 31.30
CA MET A 174 -29.59 -25.81 32.28
C MET A 174 -30.94 -26.40 31.85
N GLY A 175 -31.08 -27.70 32.04
CA GLY A 175 -32.32 -28.46 31.84
C GLY A 175 -32.41 -29.59 32.87
N LEU A 176 -32.33 -29.18 34.14
CA LEU A 176 -32.57 -30.01 35.31
C LEU A 176 -34.03 -30.52 35.30
N THR A 177 -34.20 -31.84 35.44
CA THR A 177 -35.24 -32.55 36.22
C THR A 177 -36.59 -31.85 36.49
N ALA A 178 -37.66 -32.38 35.89
CA ALA A 178 -39.07 -32.44 36.35
C ALA A 178 -39.87 -33.01 35.14
N GLU A 179 -40.72 -34.03 35.18
CA GLU A 179 -41.53 -34.72 36.21
C GLU A 179 -41.63 -36.21 35.86
#